data_AF-A0A1W9THA4-F1
#
_entry.id   AF-A0A1W9THA4-F1
#
_cell.length_a   1.000
_cell.length_b   1.000
_cell.length_c   1.000
_cell.angle_alpha   90.00
_cell.angle_beta   90.00
_cell.angle_gamma   90.00
#
_symmetry.space_group_name_H-M   'P 1'
#
loop_
_entity.id
_entity.type
_entity.pdbx_description
1 polymer ?
#
loop_
_entity_poly.entity_id
_entity_poly.type
_entity_poly.pdbx_seq_one_letter_code
_entity_poly.pdbx_strand_id
1 'polypeptide(L)'
;MQKHVAPAAGKEKERCRLPFNVPTQGNKKLKKLLDGINNDPELLQLWRCANVNAVDRIGISDHGEIHIRIVANAALRILRLLLKGGVESSVVKHHLMENDDAEIIVVLAACLHDIGIAIHRDDHERYSLILAYPKARQLLSQLYKEPELTIVTAEVIHAVIAHNTAESCLTVEAGVLKVADTLDMKGRSSG
;
A
#
# COMPACT_ATOMS: atom_id res chain seq x y z
N MET A 1 -47.40 19.78 -7.72
CA MET A 1 -46.94 18.53 -8.37
C MET A 1 -45.73 18.84 -9.22
N GLN A 2 -44.52 18.77 -8.64
CA GLN A 2 -43.26 18.83 -9.39
C GLN A 2 -42.75 17.40 -9.51
N LYS A 3 -42.61 16.92 -10.75
CA LYS A 3 -42.09 15.59 -11.04
C LYS A 3 -40.60 15.59 -10.74
N HIS A 4 -40.20 14.87 -9.69
CA HIS A 4 -38.82 14.41 -9.52
C HIS A 4 -38.42 13.60 -10.74
N VAL A 5 -37.36 14.02 -11.42
CA VAL A 5 -36.60 13.16 -12.33
C VAL A 5 -35.40 12.70 -11.51
N ALA A 6 -35.45 11.45 -11.03
CA ALA A 6 -34.30 10.79 -10.45
C ALA A 6 -33.23 10.62 -11.56
N PRO A 7 -31.95 10.91 -11.29
CA PRO A 7 -30.91 10.55 -12.24
C PRO A 7 -30.86 9.03 -12.33
N ALA A 8 -30.83 8.54 -13.56
CA ALA A 8 -30.70 7.12 -13.86
C ALA A 8 -29.46 6.57 -13.13
N ALA A 9 -29.67 5.57 -12.28
CA ALA A 9 -28.61 4.74 -11.73
C ALA A 9 -27.85 4.10 -12.90
N GLY A 10 -26.78 4.78 -13.33
CA GLY A 10 -25.89 4.32 -14.36
C GLY A 10 -25.26 3.02 -13.89
N LYS A 11 -25.56 1.94 -14.61
CA LYS A 11 -24.87 0.66 -14.54
C LYS A 11 -23.36 0.92 -14.69
N GLU A 12 -22.64 1.02 -13.59
CA GLU A 12 -21.19 0.86 -13.61
C GLU A 12 -20.93 -0.58 -14.04
N LYS A 13 -20.56 -0.71 -15.31
CA LYS A 13 -20.07 -1.93 -15.92
C LYS A 13 -19.08 -2.57 -14.95
N GLU A 14 -19.35 -3.81 -14.60
CA GLU A 14 -18.44 -4.75 -13.94
C GLU A 14 -17.14 -4.78 -14.75
N ARG A 15 -16.22 -3.83 -14.48
CA ARG A 15 -14.88 -3.85 -15.04
C ARG A 15 -14.25 -5.09 -14.42
N CYS A 16 -13.86 -6.04 -15.27
CA CYS A 16 -13.06 -7.18 -14.88
C CYS A 16 -11.79 -6.67 -14.21
N ARG A 17 -11.82 -6.55 -12.88
CA ARG A 17 -10.76 -5.99 -12.06
C ARG A 17 -9.69 -7.07 -11.98
N LEU A 18 -8.57 -6.87 -12.67
CA LEU A 18 -7.45 -7.81 -12.59
C LEU A 18 -7.02 -7.88 -11.12
N PRO A 19 -6.82 -9.07 -10.53
CA PRO A 19 -6.40 -9.16 -9.14
C PRO A 19 -5.08 -8.40 -8.92
N PHE A 20 -4.94 -7.82 -7.74
CA PHE A 20 -3.69 -7.25 -7.27
C PHE A 20 -2.64 -8.36 -7.18
N ASN A 21 -1.49 -8.16 -7.81
CA ASN A 21 -0.45 -9.18 -7.90
C ASN A 21 0.95 -8.57 -7.97
N VAL A 22 1.89 -9.25 -7.31
CA VAL A 22 3.34 -8.98 -7.35
C VAL A 22 4.08 -10.34 -7.40
N PRO A 23 5.30 -10.41 -7.97
CA PRO A 23 6.02 -11.67 -8.09
C PRO A 23 6.45 -12.21 -6.71
N THR A 24 5.85 -13.32 -6.26
CA THR A 24 6.11 -13.87 -4.91
C THR A 24 7.47 -14.58 -4.77
N GLN A 25 8.05 -15.08 -5.87
CA GLN A 25 9.35 -15.78 -5.90
C GLN A 25 9.51 -16.89 -4.83
N GLY A 26 8.42 -17.55 -4.44
CA GLY A 26 8.44 -18.64 -3.46
C GLY A 26 8.12 -18.21 -2.01
N ASN A 27 8.05 -16.90 -1.73
CA ASN A 27 7.61 -16.39 -0.43
C ASN A 27 6.13 -16.74 -0.19
N LYS A 28 5.90 -17.76 0.65
CA LYS A 28 4.56 -18.28 0.96
C LYS A 28 3.73 -17.30 1.78
N LYS A 29 4.37 -16.53 2.67
CA LYS A 29 3.73 -15.47 3.45
C LYS A 29 3.18 -14.41 2.48
N LEU A 30 4.00 -13.97 1.53
CA LEU A 30 3.60 -12.96 0.55
C LEU A 30 2.44 -13.45 -0.30
N LYS A 31 2.46 -14.70 -0.77
CA LYS A 31 1.30 -15.29 -1.47
C LYS A 31 0.02 -15.20 -0.65
N LYS A 32 0.07 -15.58 0.63
CA LYS A 32 -1.10 -15.52 1.53
C LYS A 32 -1.57 -14.08 1.79
N LEU A 33 -0.64 -13.13 1.89
CA LEU A 33 -0.98 -11.71 1.99
C LEU A 33 -1.73 -11.22 0.75
N LEU A 34 -1.27 -11.58 -0.46
CA LEU A 34 -1.94 -11.21 -1.70
C LEU A 34 -3.35 -11.81 -1.80
N ASP A 35 -3.53 -13.05 -1.36
CA ASP A 35 -4.85 -13.66 -1.25
C ASP A 35 -5.74 -12.87 -0.29
N GLY A 36 -5.20 -12.47 0.88
CA GLY A 36 -5.91 -11.62 1.85
C GLY A 36 -6.33 -10.27 1.28
N ILE A 37 -5.42 -9.56 0.58
CA ILE A 37 -5.68 -8.26 -0.05
C ILE A 37 -6.77 -8.38 -1.12
N ASN A 38 -6.68 -9.37 -2.01
CA ASN A 38 -7.64 -9.56 -3.10
C ASN A 38 -9.04 -9.94 -2.59
N ASN A 39 -9.14 -10.53 -1.40
CA ASN A 39 -10.41 -10.91 -0.78
C ASN A 39 -10.90 -9.89 0.28
N ASP A 40 -10.25 -8.73 0.42
CA ASP A 40 -10.65 -7.67 1.35
C ASP A 40 -11.44 -6.57 0.63
N PRO A 41 -12.79 -6.62 0.61
CA PRO A 41 -13.60 -5.65 -0.11
C PRO A 41 -13.46 -4.23 0.47
N GLU A 42 -13.15 -4.08 1.75
CA GLU A 42 -12.97 -2.78 2.39
C GLU A 42 -11.70 -2.10 1.86
N LEU A 43 -10.56 -2.79 1.85
CA LEU A 43 -9.30 -2.25 1.33
C LEU A 43 -9.42 -1.88 -0.15
N LEU A 44 -10.01 -2.77 -0.96
CA LEU A 44 -10.22 -2.52 -2.38
C LEU A 44 -11.15 -1.33 -2.65
N GLN A 45 -12.09 -1.06 -1.72
CA GLN A 45 -12.97 0.10 -1.77
C GLN A 45 -12.28 1.36 -1.26
N LEU A 46 -11.41 1.28 -0.24
CA LEU A 46 -10.59 2.40 0.22
C LEU A 46 -9.69 2.94 -0.89
N TRP A 47 -9.05 2.06 -1.66
CA TRP A 47 -8.27 2.46 -2.84
C TRP A 47 -9.14 3.20 -3.87
N ARG A 48 -10.37 2.74 -4.06
CA ARG A 48 -11.31 3.39 -4.97
C ARG A 48 -11.73 4.77 -4.45
N CYS A 49 -12.04 4.88 -3.16
CA CYS A 49 -12.40 6.15 -2.53
C CYS A 49 -11.25 7.17 -2.59
N ALA A 50 -10.02 6.74 -2.31
CA ALA A 50 -8.82 7.54 -2.49
C ALA A 50 -8.70 8.05 -3.94
N ASN A 51 -8.91 7.17 -4.92
CA ASN A 51 -8.81 7.54 -6.32
C ASN A 51 -9.91 8.51 -6.79
N VAL A 52 -11.15 8.35 -6.30
CA VAL A 52 -12.23 9.31 -6.59
C VAL A 52 -11.88 10.70 -6.05
N ASN A 53 -11.30 10.77 -4.84
CA ASN A 53 -10.82 12.04 -4.29
C ASN A 53 -9.69 12.63 -5.14
N ALA A 54 -8.69 11.82 -5.50
CA ALA A 54 -7.53 12.26 -6.28
C ALA A 54 -7.92 12.70 -7.71
N VAL A 55 -8.56 11.81 -8.49
CA VAL A 55 -8.83 12.01 -9.91
C VAL A 55 -10.09 12.83 -10.14
N ASP A 56 -11.22 12.39 -9.59
CA ASP A 56 -12.53 12.98 -9.95
C ASP A 56 -12.80 14.31 -9.24
N ARG A 57 -12.30 14.48 -8.00
CA ARG A 57 -12.58 15.68 -7.19
C ARG A 57 -11.47 16.73 -7.25
N ILE A 58 -10.21 16.30 -7.19
CA ILE A 58 -9.05 17.21 -7.15
C ILE A 58 -8.43 17.39 -8.54
N GLY A 59 -8.52 16.38 -9.42
CA GLY A 59 -7.97 16.43 -10.78
C GLY A 59 -6.47 16.11 -10.86
N ILE A 60 -5.93 15.35 -9.90
CA ILE A 60 -4.54 14.84 -9.94
C ILE A 60 -4.50 13.40 -10.48
N SER A 61 -3.28 12.89 -10.70
CA SER A 61 -3.06 11.53 -11.20
C SER A 61 -3.64 10.45 -10.29
N ASP A 62 -3.77 9.22 -10.81
CA ASP A 62 -4.26 8.05 -10.07
C ASP A 62 -3.48 7.83 -8.76
N HIS A 63 -4.20 7.73 -7.65
CA HIS A 63 -3.74 7.26 -6.33
C HIS A 63 -4.63 6.06 -5.92
N GLY A 64 -5.00 5.25 -6.90
CA GLY A 64 -5.87 4.10 -6.77
C GLY A 64 -5.10 2.80 -6.93
N GLU A 65 -5.82 1.75 -7.31
CA GLU A 65 -5.25 0.42 -7.45
C GLU A 65 -4.09 0.34 -8.47
N ILE A 66 -4.13 1.15 -9.53
CA ILE A 66 -3.07 1.12 -10.56
C ILE A 66 -1.77 1.65 -9.97
N HIS A 67 -1.81 2.83 -9.34
CA HIS A 67 -0.70 3.41 -8.60
C HIS A 67 -0.16 2.44 -7.55
N ILE A 68 -1.03 1.91 -6.69
CA ILE A 68 -0.65 0.99 -5.61
C ILE A 68 0.05 -0.26 -6.15
N ARG A 69 -0.43 -0.82 -7.27
CA ARG A 69 0.21 -1.96 -7.94
C ARG A 69 1.61 -1.63 -8.46
N ILE A 70 1.80 -0.45 -9.03
CA ILE A 70 3.10 -0.02 -9.55
C ILE A 70 4.07 0.18 -8.39
N VAL A 71 3.67 0.90 -7.35
CA VAL A 71 4.50 1.15 -6.16
C VAL A 71 4.88 -0.16 -5.46
N ALA A 72 3.93 -1.06 -5.25
CA ALA A 72 4.23 -2.35 -4.61
C ALA A 72 5.22 -3.22 -5.41
N ASN A 73 5.07 -3.28 -6.75
CA ASN A 73 6.02 -3.99 -7.61
C ASN A 73 7.41 -3.35 -7.61
N ALA A 74 7.47 -2.01 -7.67
CA ALA A 74 8.72 -1.27 -7.61
C ALA A 74 9.42 -1.46 -6.26
N ALA A 75 8.70 -1.31 -5.14
CA ALA A 75 9.20 -1.49 -3.79
C ALA A 75 9.78 -2.90 -3.60
N LEU A 76 9.04 -3.94 -3.99
CA LEU A 76 9.51 -5.31 -3.89
C LEU A 76 10.77 -5.56 -4.73
N ARG A 77 10.84 -4.99 -5.94
CA ARG A 77 12.03 -5.08 -6.81
C ARG A 77 13.24 -4.36 -6.20
N ILE A 78 13.05 -3.15 -5.68
CA ILE A 78 14.12 -2.36 -5.06
C ILE A 78 14.65 -3.10 -3.84
N LEU A 79 13.78 -3.58 -2.95
CA LEU A 79 14.17 -4.35 -1.77
C LEU A 79 15.04 -5.55 -2.18
N ARG A 80 14.58 -6.36 -3.14
CA ARG A 80 15.33 -7.54 -3.60
C ARG A 80 16.70 -7.17 -4.21
N LEU A 81 16.80 -6.05 -4.92
CA LEU A 81 18.08 -5.57 -5.45
C LEU A 81 19.03 -5.15 -4.33
N LEU A 82 18.53 -4.48 -3.29
CA LEU A 82 19.31 -4.11 -2.10
C LEU A 82 19.80 -5.36 -1.36
N LEU A 83 18.91 -6.33 -1.11
CA LEU A 83 19.25 -7.60 -0.47
C LEU A 83 20.33 -8.36 -1.27
N LYS A 84 20.17 -8.43 -2.60
CA LYS A 84 21.18 -9.03 -3.49
C LYS A 84 22.52 -8.29 -3.44
N GLY A 85 22.48 -6.98 -3.22
CA GLY A 85 23.66 -6.13 -3.03
C GLY A 85 24.29 -6.20 -1.64
N GLY A 86 23.78 -7.05 -0.73
CA GLY A 86 24.31 -7.23 0.62
C GLY A 86 23.80 -6.21 1.64
N VAL A 87 22.79 -5.40 1.30
CA VAL A 87 22.13 -4.53 2.27
C VAL A 87 21.23 -5.39 3.16
N GLU A 88 21.47 -5.36 4.46
CA GLU A 88 20.62 -6.04 5.44
C GLU A 88 19.33 -5.25 5.69
N SER A 89 18.18 -5.93 5.69
CA SER A 89 16.87 -5.30 5.97
C SER A 89 16.75 -4.94 7.46
N SER A 90 15.93 -3.94 7.79
CA SER A 90 15.84 -3.47 9.19
C SER A 90 15.11 -4.46 10.07
N VAL A 91 14.14 -5.19 9.51
CA VAL A 91 13.42 -6.23 10.26
C VAL A 91 14.33 -7.42 10.63
N VAL A 92 15.27 -7.79 9.75
CA VAL A 92 16.29 -8.80 10.07
C VAL A 92 17.23 -8.25 11.14
N LYS A 93 17.77 -7.05 10.90
CA LYS A 93 18.79 -6.44 11.78
C LYS A 93 18.31 -6.19 13.20
N HIS A 94 17.10 -5.67 13.37
CA HIS A 94 16.62 -5.19 14.66
C HIS A 94 15.65 -6.15 15.36
N HIS A 95 14.98 -7.03 14.61
CA HIS A 95 13.96 -7.94 15.15
C HIS A 95 14.26 -9.42 14.90
N LEU A 96 15.41 -9.75 14.30
CA LEU A 96 15.85 -11.13 14.02
C LEU A 96 14.85 -11.92 13.17
N MET A 97 14.10 -11.21 12.31
CA MET A 97 13.16 -11.82 11.37
C MET A 97 13.87 -12.24 10.07
N GLU A 98 13.11 -12.67 9.07
CA GLU A 98 13.65 -13.12 7.78
C GLU A 98 13.45 -12.06 6.68
N ASN A 99 14.22 -12.15 5.59
CA ASN A 99 14.04 -11.28 4.43
C ASN A 99 12.64 -11.42 3.80
N ASP A 100 12.01 -12.59 3.91
CA ASP A 100 10.62 -12.81 3.50
C ASP A 100 9.65 -11.88 4.25
N ASP A 101 9.95 -11.49 5.50
CA ASP A 101 9.15 -10.57 6.29
C ASP A 101 9.37 -9.11 5.84
N ALA A 102 10.58 -8.76 5.40
CA ALA A 102 10.85 -7.45 4.79
C ALA A 102 10.00 -7.26 3.51
N GLU A 103 9.80 -8.33 2.71
CA GLU A 103 8.91 -8.29 1.55
C GLU A 103 7.45 -8.03 1.92
N ILE A 104 6.97 -8.62 3.03
CA ILE A 104 5.63 -8.33 3.57
C ILE A 104 5.49 -6.87 3.93
N ILE A 105 6.48 -6.32 4.65
CA ILE A 105 6.46 -4.93 5.11
C ILE A 105 6.34 -3.98 3.93
N VAL A 106 7.22 -4.09 2.92
CA VAL A 106 7.22 -3.13 1.80
C VAL A 106 5.98 -3.26 0.92
N VAL A 107 5.46 -4.48 0.70
CA VAL A 107 4.27 -4.69 -0.12
C VAL A 107 3.02 -4.18 0.60
N LEU A 108 2.86 -4.52 1.89
CA LEU A 108 1.70 -4.08 2.66
C LEU A 108 1.73 -2.56 2.90
N ALA A 109 2.90 -1.98 3.18
CA ALA A 109 3.03 -0.54 3.33
C ALA A 109 2.66 0.19 2.02
N ALA A 110 3.10 -0.29 0.86
CA ALA A 110 2.65 0.24 -0.43
C ALA A 110 1.13 0.16 -0.63
N CYS A 111 0.50 -0.93 -0.17
CA CYS A 111 -0.96 -1.10 -0.23
C CYS A 111 -1.74 -0.14 0.67
N LEU A 112 -1.09 0.43 1.69
CA LEU A 112 -1.76 1.22 2.73
C LEU A 112 -1.34 2.70 2.73
N HIS A 113 -0.25 3.08 2.05
CA HIS A 113 0.35 4.41 2.24
C HIS A 113 -0.58 5.58 1.90
N ASP A 114 -1.43 5.41 0.89
CA ASP A 114 -2.30 6.46 0.34
C ASP A 114 -3.77 6.37 0.76
N ILE A 115 -4.17 5.38 1.57
CA ILE A 115 -5.59 5.16 1.87
C ILE A 115 -6.22 6.32 2.65
N GLY A 116 -5.41 7.14 3.32
CA GLY A 116 -5.81 8.39 3.96
C GLY A 116 -6.40 9.43 3.01
N ILE A 117 -6.08 9.35 1.71
CA ILE A 117 -6.71 10.21 0.68
C ILE A 117 -8.21 9.99 0.63
N ALA A 118 -8.72 8.82 1.03
CA ALA A 118 -10.17 8.57 1.17
C ALA A 118 -10.83 9.50 2.20
N ILE A 119 -10.06 10.00 3.19
CA ILE A 119 -10.49 11.00 4.17
C ILE A 119 -10.23 12.40 3.61
N HIS A 120 -8.96 12.73 3.32
CA HIS A 120 -8.55 14.01 2.76
C HIS A 120 -7.16 13.90 2.12
N ARG A 121 -6.86 14.73 1.11
CA ARG A 121 -5.57 14.72 0.40
C ARG A 121 -4.46 15.44 1.17
N ASP A 122 -4.79 16.53 1.84
CA ASP A 122 -3.83 17.19 2.75
C ASP A 122 -3.60 16.31 3.97
N ASP A 123 -2.35 16.19 4.42
CA ASP A 123 -1.94 15.33 5.55
C ASP A 123 -2.36 13.85 5.40
N HIS A 124 -2.60 13.39 4.17
CA HIS A 124 -3.07 12.02 3.90
C HIS A 124 -2.20 10.94 4.53
N GLU A 125 -0.90 11.17 4.70
CA GLU A 125 0.03 10.22 5.32
C GLU A 125 -0.32 9.96 6.78
N ARG A 126 -0.78 11.00 7.50
CA ARG A 126 -1.27 10.89 8.89
C ARG A 126 -2.64 10.23 8.94
N TYR A 127 -3.54 10.60 8.03
CA TYR A 127 -4.85 9.97 7.94
C TYR A 127 -4.77 8.49 7.54
N SER A 128 -3.77 8.12 6.74
CA SER A 128 -3.48 6.73 6.41
C SER A 128 -3.20 5.92 7.67
N LEU A 129 -2.54 6.46 8.71
CA LEU A 129 -2.27 5.70 9.95
C LEU A 129 -3.55 5.23 10.66
N ILE A 130 -4.60 6.05 10.64
CA ILE A 130 -5.89 5.77 11.29
C ILE A 130 -6.54 4.53 10.64
N LEU A 131 -6.50 4.45 9.31
CA LEU A 131 -7.08 3.34 8.55
C LEU A 131 -6.12 2.15 8.44
N ALA A 132 -4.82 2.41 8.34
CA ALA A 132 -3.79 1.43 8.05
C ALA A 132 -3.49 0.55 9.25
N TYR A 133 -3.44 1.09 10.48
CA TYR A 133 -3.15 0.27 11.65
C TYR A 133 -4.15 -0.89 11.85
N PRO A 134 -5.48 -0.65 11.92
CA PRO A 134 -6.43 -1.75 12.06
C PRO A 134 -6.42 -2.68 10.84
N LYS A 135 -6.27 -2.14 9.62
CA LYS A 135 -6.21 -2.95 8.40
C LYS A 135 -4.98 -3.84 8.32
N ALA A 136 -3.81 -3.32 8.69
CA ALA A 136 -2.57 -4.07 8.77
C ALA A 136 -2.70 -5.20 9.78
N ARG A 137 -3.21 -4.94 11.00
CA ARG A 137 -3.44 -6.00 11.99
C ARG A 137 -4.40 -7.07 11.48
N GLN A 138 -5.49 -6.67 10.83
CA GLN A 138 -6.46 -7.61 10.26
C GLN A 138 -5.79 -8.54 9.23
N LEU A 139 -5.08 -7.98 8.25
CA LEU A 139 -4.43 -8.76 7.20
C LEU A 139 -3.28 -9.61 7.73
N LEU A 140 -2.42 -9.04 8.59
CA LEU A 140 -1.24 -9.70 9.14
C LEU A 140 -1.57 -10.80 10.16
N SER A 141 -2.71 -10.73 10.85
CA SER A 141 -3.12 -11.75 11.83
C SER A 141 -3.27 -13.17 11.23
N GLN A 142 -3.42 -13.26 9.91
CA GLN A 142 -3.45 -14.54 9.20
C GLN A 142 -2.04 -15.13 8.98
N LEU A 143 -0.99 -14.33 9.11
CA LEU A 143 0.40 -14.69 8.83
C LEU A 143 1.24 -14.79 10.11
N TYR A 144 0.95 -13.95 11.10
CA TYR A 144 1.75 -13.80 12.32
C TYR A 144 0.89 -13.94 13.58
N LYS A 145 1.56 -14.30 14.68
CA LYS A 145 1.03 -14.21 16.05
C LYS A 145 1.84 -13.19 16.82
N GLU A 146 1.45 -12.88 18.05
CA GLU A 146 2.31 -12.06 18.92
C GLU A 146 3.56 -12.87 19.32
N PRO A 147 4.75 -12.24 19.36
CA PRO A 147 5.01 -10.80 19.17
C PRO A 147 5.24 -10.34 17.72
N GLU A 148 5.43 -11.25 16.75
CA GLU A 148 5.79 -10.88 15.38
C GLU A 148 4.72 -10.02 14.68
N LEU A 149 3.44 -10.24 14.99
CA LEU A 149 2.33 -9.45 14.49
C LEU A 149 2.50 -7.97 14.84
N THR A 150 2.87 -7.67 16.09
CA THR A 150 3.12 -6.30 16.52
C THR A 150 4.35 -5.70 15.84
N ILE A 151 5.43 -6.48 15.70
CA ILE A 151 6.65 -6.04 15.01
C ILE A 151 6.35 -5.65 13.56
N VAL A 152 5.79 -6.56 12.77
CA VAL A 152 5.52 -6.32 11.35
C VAL A 152 4.50 -5.20 11.17
N THR A 153 3.49 -5.11 12.05
CA THR A 153 2.55 -3.99 12.02
C THR A 153 3.26 -2.65 12.26
N ALA A 154 4.13 -2.57 13.27
CA ALA A 154 4.85 -1.34 13.59
C ALA A 154 5.75 -0.90 12.42
N GLU A 155 6.48 -1.84 11.80
CA GLU A 155 7.34 -1.58 10.65
C GLU A 155 6.55 -1.11 9.41
N VAL A 156 5.39 -1.72 9.15
CA VAL A 156 4.47 -1.29 8.07
C VAL A 156 3.98 0.13 8.30
N ILE A 157 3.51 0.44 9.52
CA ILE A 157 2.97 1.77 9.84
C ILE A 157 4.05 2.84 9.86
N HIS A 158 5.27 2.49 10.30
CA HIS A 158 6.43 3.36 10.18
C HIS A 158 6.74 3.69 8.72
N ALA A 159 6.76 2.69 7.83
CA ALA A 159 6.93 2.93 6.39
C ALA A 159 5.80 3.81 5.82
N VAL A 160 4.55 3.57 6.24
CA VAL A 160 3.38 4.38 5.84
C VAL A 160 3.49 5.82 6.32
N ILE A 161 3.93 6.17 7.52
CA ILE A 161 4.11 7.60 7.85
C ILE A 161 5.33 8.19 7.15
N ALA A 162 6.40 7.40 7.07
CA ALA A 162 7.68 7.86 6.57
C ALA A 162 7.68 8.15 5.07
N HIS A 163 6.68 7.76 4.26
CA HIS A 163 6.63 8.15 2.85
C HIS A 163 6.41 9.65 2.66
N ASN A 164 5.88 10.37 3.66
CA ASN A 164 5.87 11.82 3.67
C ASN A 164 7.30 12.36 3.48
N THR A 165 7.48 13.29 2.54
CA THR A 165 8.79 13.87 2.21
C THR A 165 9.48 14.58 3.38
N ALA A 166 8.72 15.13 4.34
CA ALA A 166 9.25 15.78 5.53
C ALA A 166 9.71 14.79 6.61
N GLU A 167 9.24 13.54 6.57
CA GLU A 167 9.53 12.52 7.58
C GLU A 167 10.80 11.73 7.23
N SER A 168 11.57 11.34 8.24
CA SER A 168 12.81 10.56 8.05
C SER A 168 12.52 9.06 7.94
N CYS A 169 13.09 8.40 6.95
CA CYS A 169 13.05 6.94 6.84
C CYS A 169 14.04 6.32 7.83
N LEU A 170 13.54 5.77 8.94
CA LEU A 170 14.39 5.10 9.95
C LEU A 170 14.69 3.63 9.63
N THR A 171 14.08 3.08 8.58
CA THR A 171 14.24 1.68 8.17
C THR A 171 14.51 1.59 6.67
N VAL A 172 15.18 0.52 6.26
CA VAL A 172 15.44 0.22 4.83
C VAL A 172 14.12 0.11 4.10
N GLU A 173 13.14 -0.57 4.69
CA GLU A 173 11.80 -0.82 4.18
C GLU A 173 11.03 0.50 3.94
N ALA A 174 11.10 1.44 4.89
CA ALA A 174 10.54 2.79 4.72
C ALA A 174 11.22 3.58 3.60
N GLY A 175 12.55 3.47 3.50
CA GLY A 175 13.33 4.08 2.42
C GLY A 175 12.95 3.51 1.04
N VAL A 176 12.80 2.19 0.96
CA VAL A 176 12.35 1.48 -0.25
C VAL A 176 10.99 1.99 -0.69
N LEU A 177 10.01 2.07 0.22
CA LEU A 177 8.68 2.56 -0.11
C LEU A 177 8.71 4.00 -0.65
N LYS A 178 9.41 4.91 0.05
CA LYS A 178 9.54 6.31 -0.37
C LYS A 178 10.14 6.44 -1.77
N VAL A 179 11.19 5.67 -2.09
CA VAL A 179 11.80 5.68 -3.42
C VAL A 179 10.84 5.09 -4.46
N ALA A 180 10.14 4.00 -4.14
CA ALA A 180 9.20 3.35 -5.05
C ALA A 180 8.02 4.28 -5.43
N ASP A 181 7.46 4.97 -4.45
CA ASP A 181 6.36 5.92 -4.64
C ASP A 181 6.80 7.10 -5.54
N THR A 182 7.91 7.76 -5.18
CA THR A 182 8.43 8.89 -5.97
C THR A 182 8.83 8.52 -7.41
N LEU A 183 9.22 7.27 -7.68
CA LEU A 183 9.50 6.80 -9.04
C LEU A 183 8.24 6.70 -9.91
N ASP A 184 7.09 6.29 -9.37
CA ASP A 184 5.82 6.27 -10.13
C ASP A 184 5.36 7.68 -10.47
N MET A 185 5.47 8.62 -9.52
CA MET A 185 5.09 10.02 -9.74
C MET A 185 5.89 10.69 -10.87
N LYS A 186 7.21 10.41 -10.95
CA LYS A 186 8.08 10.97 -12.01
C LYS A 186 7.88 10.31 -13.38
N GLY A 187 7.47 9.04 -13.40
CA GLY A 187 7.17 8.33 -14.65
C GLY A 187 5.96 8.88 -15.40
N ARG A 188 5.07 9.62 -14.72
CA ARG A 188 3.82 10.17 -15.28
C ARG A 188 3.88 11.65 -15.65
N SER A 189 4.94 12.35 -15.25
CA SER A 189 5.16 13.79 -15.51
C SER A 189 6.09 14.06 -16.70
N SER A 190 6.50 12.99 -17.40
CA SER A 190 7.34 13.04 -18.60
C SER A 190 6.55 12.52 -19.81
N GLY A 191 5.54 13.27 -20.26
CA GLY A 191 4.69 12.94 -21.41
C GLY A 191 4.02 14.18 -21.97
#